data_AF-A0A920TWM9-F1
#
_entry.id   AF-A0A920TWM9-F1
#
_cell.length_a   1.000
_cell.length_b   1.000
_cell.length_c   1.000
_cell.angle_alpha   90.00
_cell.angle_beta   90.00
_cell.angle_gamma   90.00
#
_symmetry.space_group_name_H-M   'P 1'
#
loop_
_entity.id
_entity.type
_entity.pdbx_description
1 polymer ?
#
loop_
_entity_poly.entity_id
_entity_poly.type
_entity_poly.pdbx_seq_one_letter_code
_entity_poly.pdbx_strand_id
1 'polypeptide(L)'
;MAQHFLKKAWKYSLGTTHLVNQGFVSSHWAGIGTSLFSENSMNSISPKQLNELMDDSLDTESFHKIYRALTAQKEKVRAFGLMLDNPKLMRDSLQ
;
A
#
# COMPACT_ATOMS: atom_id res chain seq x y z
N MET A 1 -3.99 9.29 -11.07
CA MET A 1 -4.30 7.89 -11.44
C MET A 1 -4.56 6.97 -10.25
N ALA A 2 -3.71 6.93 -9.22
CA ALA A 2 -3.91 6.04 -8.07
C ALA A 2 -5.27 6.25 -7.35
N GLN A 3 -5.62 7.50 -7.00
CA GLN A 3 -6.94 7.82 -6.43
C GLN A 3 -8.12 7.36 -7.30
N HIS A 4 -7.98 7.46 -8.62
CA HIS A 4 -9.00 6.98 -9.56
C HIS A 4 -9.20 5.46 -9.43
N PHE A 5 -8.11 4.68 -9.34
CA PHE A 5 -8.20 3.24 -9.14
C PHE A 5 -8.79 2.87 -7.78
N LEU A 6 -8.43 3.58 -6.70
CA LEU A 6 -9.04 3.37 -5.38
C LEU A 6 -10.55 3.57 -5.42
N LYS A 7 -11.02 4.65 -6.07
CA LYS A 7 -12.46 4.90 -6.25
C LYS A 7 -13.16 3.83 -7.07
N LYS A 8 -12.51 3.31 -8.12
CA LYS A 8 -13.07 2.22 -8.93
C LYS A 8 -13.11 0.90 -8.15
N ALA A 9 -12.06 0.56 -7.41
CA ALA A 9 -12.03 -0.61 -6.54
C ALA A 9 -13.14 -0.49 -5.47
N TRP A 10 -13.24 0.65 -4.78
CA TRP A 10 -14.32 0.89 -3.83
C TRP A 10 -15.73 0.73 -4.44
N LYS A 11 -15.92 1.21 -5.67
CA LYS A 11 -17.22 1.15 -6.36
C LYS A 11 -17.58 -0.24 -6.90
N TYR A 12 -16.59 -1.03 -7.33
CA TYR A 12 -16.81 -2.23 -8.14
C TYR A 12 -16.20 -3.53 -7.56
N SER A 13 -15.53 -3.48 -6.41
CA SER A 13 -15.02 -4.65 -5.69
C SER A 13 -15.52 -4.68 -4.24
N LEU A 14 -15.01 -5.59 -3.41
CA LEU A 14 -15.24 -5.62 -1.96
C LEU A 14 -14.53 -4.45 -1.21
N GLY A 15 -14.01 -3.46 -1.93
CA GLY A 15 -13.27 -2.32 -1.39
C GLY A 15 -11.76 -2.53 -1.30
N THR A 16 -11.05 -1.47 -0.93
CA THR A 16 -9.60 -1.50 -0.67
C THR A 16 -9.36 -1.61 0.82
N THR A 17 -8.72 -2.69 1.25
CA THR A 17 -8.44 -2.96 2.67
C THR A 17 -6.95 -2.93 3.00
N HIS A 18 -6.09 -2.99 1.98
CA HIS A 18 -4.65 -3.06 2.11
C HIS A 18 -3.96 -2.22 1.03
N LEU A 19 -2.80 -1.67 1.37
CA LEU A 19 -1.89 -0.98 0.46
C LEU A 19 -0.52 -1.65 0.48
N VAL A 20 0.25 -1.45 -0.57
CA VAL A 20 1.64 -1.92 -0.68
C VAL A 20 2.55 -0.75 -0.97
N ASN A 21 3.80 -0.81 -0.53
CA ASN A 21 4.78 0.22 -0.85
C ASN A 21 4.97 0.34 -2.38
N GLN A 22 5.02 1.57 -2.90
CA GLN A 22 5.20 1.83 -4.34
C GLN A 22 6.47 1.19 -4.93
N GLY A 23 7.50 0.96 -4.11
CA GLY A 23 8.74 0.31 -4.54
C GLY A 23 8.58 -1.16 -4.93
N PHE A 24 7.47 -1.81 -4.56
CA PHE A 24 7.16 -3.17 -5.04
C PHE A 24 6.76 -3.23 -6.51
N VAL A 25 6.58 -2.06 -7.12
CA VAL A 25 5.90 -1.90 -8.38
C VAL A 25 6.86 -1.27 -9.38
N SER A 26 7.26 -2.06 -10.39
CA SER A 26 8.08 -1.59 -11.52
C SER A 26 7.36 -0.49 -12.31
N SER A 27 8.11 0.40 -12.96
CA SER A 27 7.55 1.49 -13.78
C SER A 27 6.69 1.02 -14.96
N HIS A 28 6.77 -0.26 -15.36
CA HIS A 28 6.04 -0.84 -16.50
C HIS A 28 5.28 -2.12 -16.12
N TRP A 29 4.39 -2.03 -15.15
CA TRP A 29 3.66 -3.20 -14.63
C TRP A 29 2.15 -3.11 -14.91
N ALA A 30 1.54 -4.28 -15.07
CA ALA A 30 0.10 -4.49 -14.90
C ALA A 30 -0.07 -5.84 -14.20
N GLY A 31 -0.90 -5.89 -13.16
CA GLY A 31 -1.14 -7.10 -12.38
C GLY A 31 -2.62 -7.41 -12.24
N ILE A 32 -3.01 -8.64 -12.60
CA ILE A 32 -4.32 -9.22 -12.30
C ILE A 32 -4.06 -10.55 -11.60
N GLY A 33 -4.56 -10.72 -10.37
CA GLY A 33 -4.36 -11.94 -9.60
C GLY A 33 -4.92 -11.83 -8.18
N THR A 34 -5.12 -12.97 -7.53
CA THR A 34 -5.73 -13.05 -6.18
C THR A 34 -4.73 -12.83 -5.03
N SER A 35 -3.42 -12.91 -5.29
CA SER A 35 -2.37 -12.54 -4.33
C SER A 35 -1.04 -12.26 -5.03
N LEU A 36 -0.91 -11.05 -5.60
CA LEU A 36 0.32 -10.61 -6.28
C LEU A 36 1.45 -10.25 -5.30
N PHE A 37 1.11 -9.96 -4.04
CA PHE A 37 2.06 -9.54 -3.01
C PHE A 37 1.98 -10.50 -1.82
N SER A 38 3.10 -10.77 -1.16
CA SER A 38 3.08 -11.50 0.12
C SER A 38 2.38 -10.67 1.19
N GLU A 39 1.72 -11.31 2.16
CA GLU A 39 1.05 -10.62 3.28
C GLU A 39 1.99 -9.63 4.01
N ASN A 40 3.26 -10.00 4.18
CA ASN A 40 4.29 -9.14 4.81
C ASN A 40 4.69 -7.90 3.98
N SER A 41 4.23 -7.81 2.73
CA SER A 41 4.37 -6.62 1.87
C SER A 41 3.17 -5.70 1.93
N MET A 42 2.05 -6.15 2.52
CA MET A 42 0.80 -5.41 2.62
C MET A 42 0.66 -4.72 3.97
N ASN A 43 0.15 -3.49 3.95
CA ASN A 43 -0.25 -2.75 5.13
C ASN A 43 -1.77 -2.60 5.13
N SER A 44 -2.42 -3.12 6.18
CA SER A 44 -3.85 -2.96 6.35
C SER A 44 -4.18 -1.51 6.64
N ILE A 45 -5.27 -1.02 6.07
CA ILE A 45 -5.79 0.33 6.28
C ILE A 45 -7.22 0.30 6.79
N SER A 46 -7.56 1.28 7.61
CA SER A 46 -8.94 1.51 8.06
C SER A 46 -9.76 2.24 6.99
N PRO A 47 -11.11 2.17 7.07
CA PRO A 47 -11.98 2.96 6.20
C PRO A 47 -11.72 4.48 6.28
N LYS A 48 -11.35 4.98 7.46
CA LYS A 48 -11.01 6.41 7.65
C LYS A 48 -9.76 6.79 6.83
N GLN A 49 -8.70 6.00 6.93
CA GLN A 49 -7.46 6.21 6.17
C GLN A 49 -7.69 6.07 4.66
N LEU A 50 -8.58 5.17 4.25
CA LEU A 50 -8.98 5.06 2.85
C LEU A 50 -9.70 6.33 2.38
N ASN A 51 -10.63 6.87 3.18
CA ASN A 51 -11.33 8.11 2.84
C ASN A 51 -10.37 9.31 2.75
N GLU A 52 -9.38 9.40 3.65
CA GLU A 52 -8.33 10.42 3.57
C GLU A 52 -7.56 10.33 2.24
N LEU A 53 -7.21 9.13 1.78
CA LEU A 53 -6.55 8.95 0.47
C LEU A 53 -7.44 9.31 -0.73
N MET A 54 -8.76 9.19 -0.59
CA MET A 54 -9.73 9.45 -1.66
C MET A 54 -10.21 10.90 -1.71
N ASP A 55 -9.72 11.78 -0.83
CA ASP A 55 -10.05 13.19 -0.81
C ASP A 55 -9.56 13.87 -2.10
N ASP A 56 -10.51 14.43 -2.87
CA ASP A 56 -10.26 15.09 -4.15
C ASP A 56 -9.60 16.46 -4.02
N SER A 57 -9.53 17.01 -2.80
CA SER A 57 -8.83 18.27 -2.54
C SER A 57 -7.31 18.09 -2.38
N LEU A 58 -6.83 16.84 -2.24
CA LEU A 58 -5.40 16.56 -2.11
C LEU A 58 -4.67 16.85 -3.41
N ASP A 59 -3.60 17.64 -3.32
CA ASP A 59 -2.60 17.70 -4.36
C ASP A 59 -1.76 16.41 -4.42
N THR A 60 -0.92 16.32 -5.44
CA THR A 60 -0.09 15.14 -5.69
C THR A 60 0.87 14.87 -4.52
N GLU A 61 1.51 15.90 -3.98
CA GLU A 61 2.47 15.74 -2.89
C GLU A 61 1.81 15.28 -1.60
N SER A 62 0.67 15.87 -1.24
CA SER A 62 -0.11 15.53 -0.07
C SER A 62 -0.64 14.11 -0.15
N PHE A 63 -1.13 13.70 -1.32
CA PHE A 63 -1.53 12.31 -1.58
C PHE A 63 -0.34 11.35 -1.36
N HIS A 64 0.81 11.62 -1.98
CA HIS A 64 1.98 10.75 -1.87
C HIS A 64 2.52 10.68 -0.43
N LYS A 65 2.45 11.79 0.32
CA LYS A 65 2.85 11.82 1.73
C LYS A 65 1.98 10.89 2.58
N ILE A 66 0.66 10.97 2.44
CA ILE A 66 -0.28 10.10 3.16
C ILE A 66 -0.06 8.63 2.71
N TYR A 67 0.07 8.39 1.41
CA TYR A 67 0.28 7.05 0.87
C TYR A 67 1.56 6.40 1.41
N ARG A 68 2.69 7.14 1.44
CA ARG A 68 3.95 6.65 2.00
C ARG A 68 3.83 6.33 3.48
N ALA A 69 3.16 7.18 4.25
CA ALA A 69 2.93 6.93 5.67
C ALA A 69 2.11 5.65 5.90
N LEU A 70 1.08 5.40 5.08
CA LEU A 70 0.22 4.22 5.17
C LEU A 70 0.86 2.94 4.61
N THR A 71 1.95 3.07 3.86
CA THR A 71 2.67 1.94 3.24
C THR A 71 4.06 1.70 3.82
N ALA A 72 4.43 2.45 4.87
CA ALA A 72 5.64 2.21 5.64
C ALA A 72 5.61 0.79 6.22
N GLN A 73 6.65 0.02 5.93
CA GLN A 73 6.70 -1.39 6.31
C GLN A 73 7.27 -1.54 7.71
N LYS A 74 6.73 -2.50 8.46
CA LYS A 74 7.29 -2.87 9.77
C LYS A 74 8.67 -3.49 9.59
N GLU A 75 9.61 -3.12 10.45
CA GLU A 75 10.96 -3.71 10.45
C GLU A 75 10.95 -5.18 10.85
N LYS A 76 10.00 -5.57 11.70
CA LYS A 76 9.81 -6.95 12.17
C LYS A 76 8.42 -7.46 11.79
N VAL A 77 8.34 -8.74 11.45
CA VAL A 77 7.08 -9.46 11.17
C VAL A 77 6.97 -10.72 12.01
N ARG A 78 5.73 -11.13 12.31
CA ARG A 78 5.48 -12.40 12.99
C ARG A 78 5.42 -13.52 11.97
N ALA A 79 6.30 -14.51 12.10
CA ALA A 79 6.30 -15.70 11.26
C ALA A 79 6.76 -16.91 12.07
N PHE A 80 6.13 -18.07 11.88
CA PHE A 80 6.44 -19.31 12.61
C PHE A 80 6.43 -19.15 14.15
N GLY A 81 5.56 -18.27 14.67
CA GLY A 81 5.49 -17.96 16.11
C GLY A 81 6.61 -17.04 16.63
N LEU A 82 7.55 -16.62 15.78
CA LEU A 82 8.68 -15.77 16.13
C LEU A 82 8.51 -14.34 15.60
N MET A 83 9.20 -13.38 16.22
CA MET A 83 9.37 -12.03 15.69
C MET A 83 10.68 -11.98 14.89
N LEU A 84 10.58 -11.93 13.56
CA LEU A 84 11.71 -11.98 12.64
C LEU A 84 11.89 -10.66 11.90
N ASP A 85 13.08 -10.41 11.35
CA ASP A 85 13.28 -9.31 10.41
C ASP A 85 12.35 -9.43 9.22
N ASN A 86 11.75 -8.32 8.80
CA ASN A 86 10.87 -8.30 7.65
C ASN A 86 11.68 -8.50 6.37
N PRO A 87 11.54 -9.67 5.69
CA PRO A 87 12.32 -9.95 4.49
C PRO A 87 11.92 -9.07 3.30
N LYS A 88 10.81 -8.34 3.42
CA LYS A 88 10.28 -7.44 2.39
C LYS A 88 10.52 -5.98 2.73
N LEU A 89 11.24 -5.66 3.82
CA LEU A 89 11.54 -4.28 4.20
C LEU A 89 12.32 -3.57 3.10
N MET A 90 11.69 -2.59 2.47
CA MET A 90 12.35 -1.65 1.56
C MET A 90 13.02 -0.60 2.43
N ARG A 91 14.35 -0.57 2.45
CA ARG A 91 15.09 0.58 2.99
C ARG A 91 14.97 1.66 1.94
N ASP A 92 14.58 2.87 2.34
CA ASP A 92 14.58 4.03 1.45
C ASP A 92 15.99 4.14 0.85
N SER A 93 16.14 3.78 -0.43
CA SER A 93 17.25 4.26 -1.21
C SER A 93 16.97 5.74 -1.44
N LEU A 94 17.52 6.58 -0.58
CA LEU A 94 17.70 8.00 -0.88
C LEU A 94 18.50 8.08 -2.19
N GLN A 95 17.79 8.23 -3.31
CA GLN A 95 18.28 8.71 -4.59
C GLN A 95 17.22 9.61 -5.21
#